data_AF-A0A160KW45-F1
#
_entry.id   AF-A0A160KW45-F1
#
_cell.length_a   1.000
_cell.length_b   1.000
_cell.length_c   1.000
_cell.angle_alpha   90.00
_cell.angle_beta   90.00
_cell.angle_gamma   90.00
#
_symmetry.space_group_name_H-M   'P 1'
#
loop_
_entity.id
_entity.type
_entity.pdbx_description
1 polymer ?
#
loop_
_entity_poly.entity_id
_entity_poly.type
_entity_poly.pdbx_seq_one_letter_code
_entity_poly.pdbx_strand_id
1 'polypeptide(L)'
;MHAEDSALIGVQIRALTETAVRDESVGVPPVPLPTPVIAVSSWLASRHGTTGDLIDPVESCPAPASTVLTRLLDHAGRALAEAGDEEVAARGVERVLARGTGAERQRAVWARTGAAAAVIADAAEATRA
;
A
#
# COMPACT_ATOMS: atom_id res chain seq x y z
N MET A 1 0.43 14.13 -2.39
CA MET A 1 1.04 12.90 -1.85
C MET A 1 1.94 13.40 -0.74
N HIS A 2 1.70 12.98 0.49
CA HIS A 2 2.48 13.53 1.61
C HIS A 2 3.83 12.82 1.64
N ALA A 3 4.91 13.50 2.05
CA ALA A 3 6.26 12.91 2.06
C ALA A 3 6.31 11.61 2.88
N GLU A 4 5.48 11.52 3.92
CA GLU A 4 5.29 10.34 4.76
C GLU A 4 4.77 9.12 3.98
N ASP A 5 3.93 9.31 2.94
CA ASP A 5 3.40 8.20 2.13
C ASP A 5 4.55 7.54 1.32
N SER A 6 5.51 8.35 0.84
CA SER A 6 6.71 7.85 0.16
C SER A 6 7.64 7.11 1.11
N ALA A 7 7.80 7.62 2.33
CA ALA A 7 8.58 6.95 3.37
C ALA A 7 7.97 5.59 3.73
N LEU A 8 6.64 5.51 3.88
CA LEU A 8 5.92 4.26 4.08
C LEU A 8 6.23 3.25 2.98
N ILE A 9 6.13 3.65 1.70
CA ILE A 9 6.45 2.76 0.57
C ILE A 9 7.89 2.24 0.68
N GLY A 10 8.85 3.11 0.98
CA GLY A 10 10.25 2.73 1.13
C GLY A 10 10.47 1.72 2.27
N VAL A 11 9.89 1.98 3.44
CA VAL A 11 9.94 1.08 4.61
C VAL A 11 9.34 -0.29 4.27
N GLN A 12 8.18 -0.32 3.62
CA GLN A 12 7.51 -1.58 3.26
C GLN A 12 8.31 -2.37 2.22
N ILE A 13 8.86 -1.73 1.19
CA ILE A 13 9.70 -2.39 0.19
C ILE A 13 10.91 -3.03 0.85
N ARG A 14 11.61 -2.30 1.74
CA ARG A 14 12.77 -2.82 2.44
C ARG A 14 12.40 -4.03 3.30
N ALA A 15 11.37 -3.90 4.13
CA ALA A 15 10.94 -4.96 5.05
C ALA A 15 10.48 -6.24 4.32
N LEU A 16 9.73 -6.11 3.22
CA LEU A 16 9.31 -7.25 2.39
C LEU A 16 10.51 -7.92 1.71
N THR A 17 11.48 -7.13 1.24
CA THR A 17 12.71 -7.66 0.63
C THR A 17 13.53 -8.45 1.65
N GLU A 18 13.74 -7.90 2.84
CA GLU A 18 14.46 -8.58 3.93
C GLU A 18 13.74 -9.84 4.40
N THR A 19 12.40 -9.82 4.43
CA THR A 19 11.58 -10.99 4.74
C THR A 19 11.79 -12.09 3.70
N ALA A 20 11.69 -11.77 2.41
CA ALA A 20 11.89 -12.73 1.33
C ALA A 20 13.31 -13.33 1.30
N VAL A 21 14.35 -12.50 1.48
CA VAL A 21 15.75 -12.96 1.54
C VAL A 21 15.96 -13.91 2.73
N ARG A 22 15.35 -13.61 3.87
CA ARG A 22 15.43 -14.46 5.06
C ARG A 22 14.73 -15.80 4.83
N ASP A 23 13.51 -15.78 4.28
CA ASP A 23 12.74 -16.96 3.95
C ASP A 23 13.52 -17.89 3.01
N GLU A 24 14.15 -17.34 1.97
CA GLU A 24 15.03 -18.08 1.08
C GLU A 24 16.22 -18.72 1.83
N SER A 25 16.88 -17.96 2.72
CA SER A 25 18.05 -18.44 3.46
C SER A 25 17.79 -19.63 4.39
N VAL A 26 16.53 -19.80 4.83
CA VAL A 26 16.10 -20.91 5.70
C VAL A 26 15.26 -21.95 4.95
N GLY A 27 15.16 -21.84 3.62
CA GLY A 27 14.51 -22.81 2.76
C GLY A 27 12.97 -22.77 2.78
N VAL A 28 12.38 -21.64 3.16
CA VAL A 28 10.93 -21.43 3.03
C VAL A 28 10.60 -21.23 1.54
N PRO A 29 9.76 -22.08 0.94
CA PRO A 29 9.40 -21.93 -0.46
C PRO A 29 8.47 -20.72 -0.67
N PRO A 30 8.57 -20.00 -1.81
CA PRO A 30 7.64 -18.92 -2.12
C PRO A 30 6.22 -19.46 -2.35
N VAL A 31 5.22 -18.63 -2.09
CA VAL A 31 3.81 -18.96 -2.39
C VAL A 31 3.67 -19.21 -3.90
N PRO A 32 3.18 -20.38 -4.34
CA PRO A 32 3.09 -20.72 -5.77
C PRO A 32 1.87 -20.05 -6.42
N LEU A 33 1.89 -18.72 -6.53
CA LEU A 33 0.83 -17.94 -7.15
C LEU A 33 0.92 -18.01 -8.69
N PRO A 34 -0.14 -18.43 -9.39
CA PRO A 34 -0.16 -18.39 -10.85
C PRO A 34 0.00 -16.96 -11.38
N THR A 35 0.75 -16.78 -12.48
CA THR A 35 0.93 -15.46 -13.13
C THR A 35 -0.37 -14.70 -13.41
N PRO A 36 -1.48 -15.35 -13.83
CA PRO A 36 -2.75 -14.65 -14.00
C PRO A 36 -3.31 -14.05 -12.70
N VAL A 37 -3.08 -14.69 -11.55
CA VAL A 37 -3.49 -14.17 -10.25
C VAL A 37 -2.70 -12.90 -9.94
N ILE A 38 -1.38 -12.90 -10.14
CA ILE A 38 -0.53 -11.71 -9.95
C ILE A 38 -1.02 -10.53 -10.82
N ALA A 39 -1.37 -10.80 -12.07
CA ALA A 39 -1.88 -9.79 -12.98
C ALA A 39 -3.22 -9.20 -12.51
N VAL A 40 -4.15 -10.05 -12.06
CA VAL A 40 -5.44 -9.62 -11.52
C VAL A 40 -5.25 -8.82 -10.22
N SER A 41 -4.39 -9.27 -9.31
CA SER A 41 -4.07 -8.56 -8.07
C SER A 41 -3.55 -7.15 -8.36
N SER A 42 -2.61 -7.03 -9.31
CA SER A 42 -2.04 -5.74 -9.73
C SER A 42 -3.10 -4.82 -10.33
N TRP A 43 -4.00 -5.37 -11.14
CA TRP A 43 -5.09 -4.61 -11.73
C TRP A 43 -6.11 -4.13 -10.68
N LEU A 44 -6.52 -5.00 -9.75
CA LEU A 44 -7.44 -4.65 -8.66
C LEU A 44 -6.86 -3.55 -7.78
N ALA A 45 -5.59 -3.69 -7.37
CA ALA A 45 -4.89 -2.66 -6.60
C ALA A 45 -4.80 -1.33 -7.36
N SER A 46 -4.52 -1.36 -8.67
CA SER A 46 -4.45 -0.14 -9.49
C SER A 46 -5.82 0.54 -9.65
N ARG A 47 -6.88 -0.25 -9.77
CA ARG A 47 -8.24 0.27 -10.01
C ARG A 47 -8.92 0.76 -8.74
N HIS A 48 -8.81 0.00 -7.66
CA HIS A 48 -9.56 0.23 -6.42
C HIS A 48 -8.71 0.85 -5.31
N GLY A 49 -7.38 0.89 -5.47
CA GLY A 49 -6.48 1.39 -4.45
C GLY A 49 -6.70 0.68 -3.13
N THR A 50 -6.87 1.44 -2.06
CA THR A 50 -7.09 0.95 -0.70
C THR A 50 -8.56 0.94 -0.28
N THR A 51 -9.49 1.10 -1.23
CA THR A 51 -10.93 1.26 -0.93
C THR A 51 -11.79 0.06 -1.29
N GLY A 52 -11.26 -0.88 -2.09
CA GLY A 52 -11.98 -2.06 -2.52
C GLY A 52 -11.37 -3.36 -1.98
N ASP A 53 -11.83 -4.46 -2.55
CA ASP A 53 -11.26 -5.77 -2.28
C ASP A 53 -9.99 -5.97 -3.11
N LEU A 54 -8.98 -6.54 -2.47
CA LEU A 54 -7.73 -6.99 -3.07
C LEU A 54 -7.68 -8.52 -3.01
N ILE A 55 -6.78 -9.13 -3.77
CA ILE A 55 -6.51 -10.56 -3.62
C ILE A 55 -5.59 -10.76 -2.42
N ASP A 56 -6.04 -11.56 -1.47
CA ASP A 56 -5.18 -12.05 -0.40
C ASP A 56 -4.19 -13.08 -0.95
N PRO A 57 -2.87 -12.87 -0.79
CA PRO A 57 -1.86 -13.78 -1.37
C PRO A 57 -1.75 -15.12 -0.64
N VAL A 58 -2.22 -15.23 0.60
CA VAL A 58 -2.18 -16.47 1.39
C VAL A 58 -3.39 -17.33 1.07
N GLU A 59 -4.58 -16.75 1.11
CA GLU A 59 -5.84 -17.46 0.88
C GLU A 59 -6.23 -17.53 -0.60
N SER A 60 -5.57 -16.76 -1.47
CA SER A 60 -5.87 -16.65 -2.91
C SER A 60 -7.33 -16.26 -3.21
N CYS A 61 -7.94 -15.45 -2.34
CA CYS A 61 -9.33 -15.00 -2.48
C CYS A 61 -9.45 -13.48 -2.26
N PRO A 62 -10.53 -12.84 -2.73
CA PRO A 62 -10.80 -11.44 -2.43
C PRO A 62 -10.95 -11.18 -0.93
N ALA A 63 -10.35 -10.09 -0.44
CA ALA A 63 -10.49 -9.60 0.93
C ALA A 63 -10.39 -8.07 0.96
N PRO A 64 -10.98 -7.38 1.96
CA PRO A 64 -10.89 -5.93 2.07
C PRO A 64 -9.43 -5.45 2.10
N ALA A 65 -9.12 -4.35 1.41
CA ALA A 65 -7.77 -3.81 1.38
C ALA A 65 -7.15 -3.59 2.77
N SER A 66 -7.95 -3.18 3.76
CA SER A 66 -7.50 -3.06 5.14
C SER A 66 -6.99 -4.38 5.72
N THR A 67 -7.70 -5.47 5.47
CA THR A 67 -7.32 -6.82 5.93
C THR A 67 -6.02 -7.27 5.26
N VAL A 68 -5.91 -7.08 3.95
CA VAL A 68 -4.71 -7.46 3.19
C VAL A 68 -3.49 -6.64 3.64
N LEU A 69 -3.65 -5.35 3.91
CA LEU A 69 -2.57 -4.50 4.40
C LEU A 69 -2.16 -4.84 5.84
N THR A 70 -3.10 -5.20 6.72
CA THR A 70 -2.76 -5.72 8.06
C THR A 70 -1.94 -7.00 7.96
N ARG A 71 -2.37 -7.97 7.13
CA ARG A 71 -1.61 -9.21 6.91
C ARG A 71 -0.23 -8.96 6.31
N LEU A 72 -0.09 -7.94 5.46
CA LEU A 72 1.20 -7.51 4.91
C LEU A 72 2.13 -6.99 6.01
N LEU A 73 1.60 -6.18 6.94
CA LEU A 73 2.36 -5.70 8.10
C LEU A 73 2.77 -6.85 9.01
N ASP A 74 1.87 -7.81 9.27
CA ASP A 74 2.18 -9.00 10.08
C ASP A 74 3.28 -9.84 9.43
N HIS A 75 3.18 -10.07 8.11
CA HIS A 75 4.18 -10.82 7.35
C HIS A 75 5.57 -10.17 7.39
N ALA A 76 5.65 -8.85 7.24
CA ALA A 76 6.89 -8.09 7.30
C ALA A 76 7.32 -7.70 8.73
N GLY A 77 6.51 -8.05 9.75
CA GLY A 77 6.59 -7.47 11.10
C GLY A 77 7.94 -7.64 11.76
N ARG A 78 8.58 -8.81 11.59
CA ARG A 78 9.92 -9.05 12.11
C ARG A 78 10.98 -8.10 11.50
N ALA A 79 10.97 -7.90 10.18
CA ALA A 79 11.92 -7.02 9.51
C ALA A 79 11.65 -5.55 9.88
N LEU A 80 10.38 -5.17 10.05
CA LEU A 80 9.99 -3.85 10.56
C LEU A 80 10.52 -3.63 11.99
N ALA A 81 10.40 -4.63 12.88
CA ALA A 81 10.88 -4.57 14.25
C ALA A 81 12.40 -4.43 14.34
N GLU A 82 13.13 -5.26 13.58
CA GLU A 82 14.60 -5.24 13.55
C GLU A 82 15.15 -3.87 13.05
N ALA A 83 14.40 -3.19 12.18
CA ALA A 83 14.74 -1.86 11.68
C ALA A 83 14.19 -0.70 12.53
N GLY A 84 13.35 -0.97 13.53
CA GLY A 84 12.69 0.06 14.34
C GLY A 84 11.56 0.83 13.63
N ASP A 85 10.98 0.26 12.58
CA ASP A 85 10.02 0.92 11.69
C ASP A 85 8.56 0.45 11.86
N GLU A 86 8.27 -0.40 12.85
CA GLU A 86 6.92 -0.94 13.11
C GLU A 86 5.87 0.17 13.23
N GLU A 87 6.16 1.19 14.03
CA GLU A 87 5.25 2.29 14.27
C GLU A 87 5.06 3.19 13.03
N VAL A 88 6.13 3.42 12.27
CA VAL A 88 6.09 4.18 11.03
C VAL A 88 5.20 3.47 10.01
N ALA A 89 5.38 2.15 9.87
CA ALA A 89 4.60 1.33 8.95
C ALA A 89 3.12 1.25 9.35
N ALA A 90 2.83 0.91 10.61
CA ALA A 90 1.47 0.75 11.11
C ALA A 90 0.68 2.06 11.02
N ARG A 91 1.24 3.17 11.55
CA ARG A 91 0.59 4.48 11.46
C ARG A 91 0.45 4.93 10.01
N GLY A 92 1.42 4.64 9.15
CA GLY A 92 1.38 5.00 7.73
C GLY A 92 0.20 4.34 7.02
N VAL A 93 0.03 3.03 7.22
CA VAL A 93 -1.12 2.28 6.69
C VAL A 93 -2.43 2.82 7.23
N GLU A 94 -2.55 3.09 8.53
CA GLU A 94 -3.74 3.71 9.11
C GLU A 94 -4.07 5.06 8.47
N ARG A 95 -3.07 5.92 8.29
CA ARG A 95 -3.27 7.24 7.65
C ARG A 95 -3.77 7.11 6.22
N VAL A 96 -3.20 6.19 5.43
CA VAL A 96 -3.65 5.94 4.06
C VAL A 96 -5.08 5.41 4.03
N LEU A 97 -5.43 4.48 4.91
CA LEU A 97 -6.79 3.93 5.01
C LEU A 97 -7.82 4.98 5.46
N ALA A 98 -7.46 5.86 6.39
CA ALA A 98 -8.36 6.87 6.92
C ALA A 98 -8.55 8.09 5.99
N ARG A 99 -7.46 8.57 5.37
CA ARG A 99 -7.47 9.78 4.53
C ARG A 99 -7.84 9.48 3.08
N GLY A 100 -7.59 8.25 2.63
CA GLY A 100 -7.64 7.89 1.22
C GLY A 100 -6.41 8.37 0.42
N THR A 101 -6.46 8.06 -0.87
CA THR A 101 -5.38 8.21 -1.84
C THR A 101 -5.36 9.60 -2.49
N GLY A 102 -4.22 9.93 -3.12
CA GLY A 102 -4.10 11.15 -3.94
C GLY A 102 -5.13 11.20 -5.08
N ALA A 103 -5.46 10.05 -5.67
CA ALA A 103 -6.45 9.97 -6.74
C ALA A 103 -7.87 10.30 -6.24
N GLU A 104 -8.23 9.88 -5.02
CA GLU A 104 -9.52 10.25 -4.41
C GLU A 104 -9.60 11.75 -4.12
N ARG A 105 -8.54 12.33 -3.56
CA ARG A 105 -8.45 13.78 -3.34
C ARG A 105 -8.62 14.56 -4.64
N GLN A 106 -7.90 14.16 -5.69
CA GLN A 106 -7.99 14.80 -7.01
C GLN A 106 -9.40 14.69 -7.61
N ARG A 107 -10.03 13.50 -7.53
CA ARG A 107 -11.43 13.31 -7.98
C ARG A 107 -12.41 14.16 -7.19
N ALA A 108 -12.23 14.30 -5.87
CA ALA A 108 -13.10 15.13 -5.03
C ALA A 108 -13.00 16.63 -5.38
N VAL A 109 -11.79 17.13 -5.65
CA VAL A 109 -11.59 18.52 -6.11
C VAL A 109 -12.23 18.71 -7.49
N TRP A 110 -12.02 17.78 -8.41
CA TRP A 110 -12.65 17.83 -9.74
C TRP A 110 -14.17 17.83 -9.65
N ALA A 111 -14.76 16.91 -8.86
CA ALA A 111 -16.21 16.83 -8.69
C ALA A 111 -16.82 18.13 -8.15
N ARG A 112 -16.09 18.85 -7.28
CA ARG A 112 -16.55 20.12 -6.70
C ARG A 112 -16.35 21.33 -7.63
N THR A 113 -15.31 21.32 -8.46
CA THR A 113 -14.86 22.52 -9.20
C THR A 113 -15.00 22.44 -10.71
N GLY A 114 -15.01 21.23 -11.28
CA GLY A 114 -14.94 20.99 -12.72
C GLY A 114 -13.66 21.50 -13.40
N ALA A 115 -12.63 21.88 -12.63
CA ALA A 115 -11.49 22.62 -13.15
C ALA A 115 -10.16 21.89 -12.88
N ALA A 116 -9.43 21.56 -13.95
CA ALA A 116 -8.16 20.85 -13.85
C ALA A 116 -7.10 21.69 -13.14
N ALA A 117 -7.12 23.01 -13.37
CA ALA A 117 -6.24 23.96 -12.68
C ALA A 117 -6.44 23.93 -11.16
N ALA A 118 -7.67 23.75 -10.67
CA ALA A 118 -7.95 23.65 -9.24
C ALA A 118 -7.39 22.34 -8.64
N VAL A 119 -7.46 21.24 -9.39
CA VAL A 119 -6.85 19.95 -8.99
C VAL A 119 -5.32 20.08 -8.88
N ILE A 120 -4.68 20.72 -9.86
CA ILE A 120 -3.23 20.94 -9.87
C ILE A 120 -2.81 21.83 -8.70
N ALA A 121 -3.52 22.93 -8.47
CA ALA A 121 -3.23 23.86 -7.36
C ALA A 121 -3.35 23.16 -6.00
N ASP A 122 -4.40 22.38 -5.78
CA ASP A 122 -4.59 21.60 -4.55
C ASP A 122 -3.48 20.56 -4.33
N ALA A 123 -3.08 19.85 -5.39
CA ALA A 123 -2.00 18.87 -5.31
C ALA A 123 -0.62 19.50 -5.03
N ALA A 124 -0.35 20.67 -5.63
CA ALA A 124 0.87 21.43 -5.39
C ALA A 124 0.95 21.90 -3.94
N GLU A 125 -0.15 22.37 -3.37
CA GLU A 125 -0.21 22.80 -1.98
C GLU A 125 0.05 21.65 -1.02
N ALA A 126 -0.59 20.50 -1.26
CA ALA A 126 -0.42 19.29 -0.44
C ALA A 126 1.00 18.68 -0.49
N THR A 127 1.86 19.13 -1.40
CA THR A 127 3.24 18.63 -1.55
C THR A 127 4.27 19.61 -0.96
N ARG A 128 3.87 20.86 -0.68
CA ARG A 128 4.75 21.88 -0.07
C ARG A 128 4.74 21.86 1.46
N ALA A 129 3.69 21.30 2.06
CA ALA A 129 3.53 21.12 3.51
C ALA A 129 4.19 19.82 3.97
#